data_AF-A0A3A0AXS8-F1
#
_entry.id   AF-A0A3A0AXS8-F1
#
_cell.length_a   1.000
_cell.length_b   1.000
_cell.length_c   1.000
_cell.angle_alpha   90.00
_cell.angle_beta   90.00
_cell.angle_gamma   90.00
#
_symmetry.space_group_name_H-M   'P 1'
#
loop_
_entity.id
_entity.type
_entity.pdbx_description
1 polymer ?
#
loop_
_entity_poly.entity_id
_entity_poly.type
_entity_poly.pdbx_seq_one_letter_code
_entity_poly.pdbx_strand_id
1 'polypeptide(L)'
;MPLDFLDDEQTTRLQISAVGEWYIEVRPLSMARRVTVPGTISGSGDDVFIIDGTPDIAHIVGNAEGRYFGVVAYGDRYQLLVNETDPYDGRVIVASSAIIIEVMATGGWEITFE
;
A
#
# COMPACT_ATOMS: atom_id res chain seq x y z
N MET A 1 8.09 -8.80 2.85
CA MET A 1 7.90 -8.07 1.59
C MET A 1 9.30 -7.65 1.11
N PRO A 2 9.67 -7.66 -0.19
CA PRO A 2 11.07 -7.45 -0.61
C PRO A 2 11.51 -5.97 -0.68
N LEU A 3 10.75 -5.05 -0.08
CA LEU A 3 11.20 -3.67 0.12
C LEU A 3 11.58 -3.54 1.59
N ASP A 4 12.88 -3.35 1.81
CA ASP A 4 13.50 -3.20 3.12
C ASP A 4 13.34 -1.74 3.56
N PHE A 5 12.17 -1.39 4.09
CA PHE A 5 11.86 -0.02 4.50
C PHE A 5 12.39 0.32 5.90
N LEU A 6 12.74 -0.70 6.69
CA LEU A 6 13.27 -0.55 8.04
C LEU A 6 14.77 -0.89 8.09
N ASP A 7 15.50 -0.28 9.03
CA ASP A 7 16.96 -0.37 9.13
C ASP A 7 17.49 -1.82 9.33
N ASP A 8 16.66 -2.73 9.83
CA ASP A 8 16.99 -4.13 10.08
C ASP A 8 16.53 -5.09 8.97
N GLU A 9 15.94 -4.56 7.88
CA GLU A 9 15.52 -5.35 6.74
C GLU A 9 16.64 -5.45 5.70
N GLN A 10 16.95 -6.68 5.28
CA GLN A 10 17.87 -6.92 4.17
C GLN A 10 17.44 -8.15 3.36
N THR A 11 16.73 -7.90 2.27
CA THR A 11 16.27 -8.90 1.33
C THR A 11 17.42 -9.32 0.41
N THR A 12 17.88 -10.57 0.57
CA THR A 12 19.01 -11.11 -0.21
C THR A 12 18.62 -12.23 -1.19
N ARG A 13 17.42 -12.77 -1.07
CA ARG A 13 16.96 -13.93 -1.85
C ARG A 13 15.48 -13.80 -2.18
N LEU A 14 15.14 -14.19 -3.39
CA LEU A 14 13.77 -14.32 -3.86
C LEU A 14 13.55 -15.75 -4.33
N GLN A 15 12.51 -16.41 -3.81
CA GLN A 15 12.04 -17.71 -4.28
C GLN A 15 10.65 -17.54 -4.88
N ILE A 16 10.42 -18.13 -6.06
CA ILE A 16 9.16 -18.04 -6.80
C ILE A 16 8.66 -19.45 -7.08
N SER A 17 7.38 -19.68 -6.83
CA SER A 17 6.65 -20.88 -7.22
C SER A 17 5.46 -20.44 -8.08
N ALA A 18 5.56 -20.61 -9.40
CA ALA A 18 4.54 -20.19 -10.36
C ALA A 18 4.38 -21.22 -11.49
N VAL A 19 3.22 -21.21 -12.15
CA VAL A 19 2.88 -22.06 -13.30
C VAL A 19 2.63 -21.18 -14.53
N GLY A 20 3.06 -21.62 -15.71
CA GLY A 20 2.92 -20.88 -16.96
C GLY A 20 4.11 -19.96 -17.25
N GLU A 21 3.97 -19.10 -18.26
CA GLU A 21 4.98 -18.10 -18.60
C GLU A 21 4.91 -16.93 -17.62
N TRP A 22 6.06 -16.56 -17.05
CA TRP A 22 6.17 -15.44 -16.13
C TRP A 22 7.54 -14.75 -16.26
N TYR A 23 7.58 -13.48 -15.90
CA TYR A 23 8.81 -12.70 -15.74
C TYR A 23 8.68 -11.80 -14.51
N ILE A 24 9.82 -11.28 -14.04
CA ILE A 24 9.87 -10.30 -12.96
C ILE A 24 10.54 -9.05 -13.50
N GLU A 25 9.95 -7.90 -13.18
CA GLU A 25 10.56 -6.60 -13.37
C GLU A 25 10.80 -5.97 -12.00
N VAL A 26 12.06 -5.59 -11.73
CA VAL A 26 12.40 -4.79 -10.55
C VAL A 26 12.59 -3.36 -11.02
N ARG A 27 11.76 -2.45 -10.50
CA ARG A 27 11.76 -1.05 -10.89
C ARG A 27 12.20 -0.18 -9.71
N PRO A 28 12.89 0.94 -9.96
CA PRO A 28 13.17 1.91 -8.90
C PRO A 28 11.88 2.40 -8.26
N LEU A 29 11.87 2.54 -6.94
CA LEU A 29 10.73 3.07 -6.19
C LEU A 29 10.32 4.48 -6.65
N SER A 30 11.25 5.25 -7.22
CA SER A 30 10.96 6.56 -7.83
C SER A 30 9.95 6.52 -8.98
N MET A 31 9.66 5.34 -9.53
CA MET A 31 8.64 5.14 -10.56
C MET A 31 7.25 4.82 -10.01
N ALA A 32 7.12 4.61 -8.69
CA ALA A 32 5.83 4.41 -8.05
C ALA A 32 4.93 5.64 -8.25
N ARG A 33 3.61 5.39 -8.27
CA ARG A 33 2.62 6.47 -8.31
C ARG A 33 2.76 7.34 -7.07
N ARG A 34 2.29 8.58 -7.15
CA ARG A 34 2.37 9.54 -6.05
C ARG A 34 1.02 10.19 -5.81
N VAL A 35 0.75 10.53 -4.56
CA VAL A 35 -0.40 11.35 -4.15
C VAL A 35 0.10 12.48 -3.25
N THR A 36 -0.28 13.72 -3.56
CA THR A 36 -0.01 14.87 -2.70
C THR A 36 -1.09 14.97 -1.63
N VAL A 37 -0.72 15.29 -0.38
CA VAL A 37 -1.68 15.55 0.70
C VAL A 37 -2.05 17.04 0.73
N PRO A 38 -3.35 17.40 0.73
CA PRO A 38 -4.52 16.53 0.60
C PRO A 38 -4.74 16.05 -0.84
N GLY A 39 -5.29 14.86 -1.00
CA GLY A 39 -5.51 14.27 -2.33
C GLY A 39 -6.06 12.84 -2.32
N THR A 40 -6.55 12.40 -3.47
CA THR A 40 -7.16 11.08 -3.66
C THR A 40 -6.35 10.25 -4.65
N ILE A 41 -6.22 8.97 -4.37
CA ILE A 41 -5.65 7.97 -5.27
C ILE A 41 -6.52 6.71 -5.27
N SER A 42 -6.71 6.13 -6.44
CA SER A 42 -7.47 4.89 -6.62
C SER A 42 -6.70 3.88 -7.47
N GLY A 43 -7.12 2.62 -7.38
CA GLY A 43 -6.51 1.50 -8.08
C GLY A 43 -7.36 0.25 -8.02
N SER A 44 -6.82 -0.85 -8.55
CA SER A 44 -7.41 -2.19 -8.46
C SER A 44 -6.29 -3.19 -8.35
N GLY A 45 -6.46 -4.20 -7.50
CA GLY A 45 -5.40 -5.14 -7.19
C GLY A 45 -4.34 -4.55 -6.24
N ASP A 46 -3.25 -5.27 -6.06
CA ASP A 46 -2.11 -4.84 -5.25
C ASP A 46 -1.42 -3.60 -5.86
N ASP A 47 -0.92 -2.70 -5.01
CA ASP A 47 -0.15 -1.53 -5.45
C ASP A 47 0.77 -0.98 -4.36
N VAL A 48 1.77 -0.21 -4.77
CA VAL A 48 2.65 0.55 -3.89
C VAL A 48 2.77 1.98 -4.42
N PHE A 49 2.48 2.97 -3.58
CA PHE A 49 2.57 4.39 -3.97
C PHE A 49 3.21 5.26 -2.88
N ILE A 50 3.71 6.41 -3.29
CA ILE A 50 4.38 7.40 -2.43
C ILE A 50 3.39 8.50 -2.04
N ILE A 51 3.48 8.93 -0.78
CA ILE A 51 2.78 10.11 -0.27
C ILE A 51 3.75 11.30 -0.31
N ASP A 52 3.35 12.38 -0.97
CA ASP A 52 4.06 13.66 -0.95
C ASP A 52 3.30 14.63 0.00
N GLY A 53 3.85 14.89 1.18
CA GLY A 53 3.25 15.77 2.19
C GLY A 53 3.27 15.16 3.59
N THR A 54 2.45 15.69 4.49
CA THR A 54 2.31 15.21 5.87
C THR A 54 0.87 14.74 6.09
N PRO A 55 0.59 13.43 6.04
CA PRO A 55 -0.76 12.91 6.25
C PRO A 55 -1.18 12.99 7.72
N ASP A 56 -2.48 12.99 7.96
CA ASP A 56 -3.09 12.89 9.30
C ASP A 56 -4.26 11.89 9.28
N ILE A 57 -5.26 12.12 8.43
CA ILE A 57 -6.42 11.23 8.28
C ILE A 57 -6.50 10.74 6.84
N ALA A 58 -6.84 9.47 6.67
CA ALA A 58 -7.21 8.91 5.38
C ALA A 58 -8.60 8.27 5.44
N HIS A 59 -9.45 8.59 4.48
CA HIS A 59 -10.68 7.85 4.19
C HIS A 59 -10.36 6.78 3.14
N ILE A 60 -10.56 5.52 3.51
CA ILE A 60 -10.24 4.36 2.68
C ILE A 60 -11.53 3.62 2.36
N VAL A 61 -11.73 3.30 1.08
CA VAL A 61 -12.86 2.52 0.57
C VAL A 61 -12.33 1.39 -0.30
N GLY A 62 -12.82 0.17 -0.10
CA GLY A 62 -12.37 -0.97 -0.90
C GLY A 62 -13.03 -2.28 -0.54
N ASN A 63 -12.52 -3.36 -1.14
CA ASN A 63 -12.90 -4.74 -0.84
C ASN A 63 -14.38 -5.09 -1.08
N ALA A 64 -14.99 -4.55 -2.13
CA ALA A 64 -16.38 -4.86 -2.49
C ALA A 64 -16.65 -6.37 -2.68
N GLU A 65 -15.61 -7.15 -3.00
CA GLU A 65 -15.69 -8.60 -3.24
C GLU A 65 -15.58 -9.46 -1.97
N GLY A 66 -15.32 -8.87 -0.80
CA GLY A 66 -15.16 -9.62 0.45
C GLY A 66 -13.97 -10.57 0.44
N ARG A 67 -12.83 -10.12 -0.11
CA ARG A 67 -11.55 -10.84 -0.12
C ARG A 67 -10.61 -10.22 0.91
N TYR A 68 -9.37 -10.71 0.98
CA TYR A 68 -8.39 -10.04 1.82
C TYR A 68 -8.14 -8.62 1.30
N PHE A 69 -8.23 -7.64 2.20
CA PHE A 69 -7.89 -6.25 1.94
C PHE A 69 -6.99 -5.71 3.06
N GLY A 70 -5.75 -5.43 2.69
CA GLY A 70 -4.74 -4.89 3.58
C GLY A 70 -4.26 -3.53 3.07
N VAL A 71 -4.12 -2.57 3.98
CA VAL A 71 -3.47 -1.30 3.68
C VAL A 71 -2.44 -1.04 4.77
N VAL A 72 -1.20 -0.82 4.37
CA VAL A 72 -0.06 -0.61 5.27
C VAL A 72 0.62 0.70 4.91
N ALA A 73 0.95 1.49 5.93
CA ALA A 73 1.80 2.67 5.80
C ALA A 73 3.21 2.39 6.32
N TYR A 74 4.20 2.86 5.56
CA TYR A 74 5.62 2.84 5.90
C TYR A 74 6.15 4.26 6.03
N GLY A 75 6.94 4.48 7.07
CA GLY A 75 7.60 5.74 7.45
C GLY A 75 8.66 5.43 8.49
N ASP A 76 8.74 6.22 9.55
CA ASP A 76 9.57 5.86 10.73
C ASP A 76 9.14 4.54 11.40
N ARG A 77 7.91 4.10 11.11
CA ARG A 77 7.33 2.85 11.61
C ARG A 77 6.43 2.21 10.58
N TYR A 78 6.27 0.90 10.71
CA TYR A 78 5.19 0.14 10.12
C TYR A 78 3.85 0.49 10.80
N GLN A 79 2.81 0.77 10.04
CA GLN A 79 1.45 0.96 10.55
C GLN A 79 0.43 0.20 9.69
N LEU A 80 -0.25 -0.78 10.30
CA LEU A 80 -1.38 -1.47 9.68
C LEU A 80 -2.62 -0.57 9.75
N LEU A 81 -3.07 -0.08 8.60
CA LEU A 81 -4.22 0.83 8.50
C LEU A 81 -5.54 0.05 8.32
N VAL A 82 -5.53 -0.98 7.48
CA VAL A 82 -6.68 -1.85 7.22
C VAL A 82 -6.21 -3.30 7.16
N ASN A 83 -7.01 -4.21 7.71
CA ASN A 83 -6.75 -5.65 7.70
C ASN A 83 -8.06 -6.43 7.82
N GLU A 84 -8.84 -6.43 6.75
CA GLU A 84 -10.21 -6.94 6.78
C GLU A 84 -10.49 -7.93 5.64
N THR A 85 -11.51 -8.75 5.84
CA THR A 85 -12.09 -9.59 4.78
C THR A 85 -13.46 -9.10 4.31
N ASP A 86 -14.09 -8.17 5.03
CA ASP A 86 -15.37 -7.57 4.66
C ASP A 86 -15.15 -6.28 3.83
N PRO A 87 -16.17 -5.81 3.08
CA PRO A 87 -16.14 -4.49 2.45
C PRO A 87 -15.78 -3.40 3.45
N TYR A 88 -14.87 -2.52 3.06
CA TYR A 88 -14.31 -1.50 3.95
C TYR A 88 -14.70 -0.10 3.46
N ASP A 89 -15.18 0.73 4.38
CA ASP A 89 -15.40 2.17 4.23
C ASP A 89 -15.15 2.81 5.60
N GLY A 90 -14.00 3.46 5.77
CA GLY A 90 -13.57 3.91 7.09
C GLY A 90 -12.49 4.99 7.05
N ARG A 91 -12.43 5.76 8.14
CA ARG A 91 -11.36 6.75 8.37
C ARG A 91 -10.36 6.21 9.38
N VAL A 92 -9.08 6.38 9.06
CA VAL A 92 -7.96 5.97 9.90
C VAL A 92 -6.98 7.11 10.07
N ILE A 93 -6.32 7.14 11.24
CA ILE A 93 -5.19 8.05 11.47
C ILE A 93 -3.98 7.45 10.77
N VAL A 94 -3.30 8.26 9.96
CA VAL A 94 -2.05 7.92 9.29
C VAL A 94 -0.92 8.67 9.99
N ALA A 95 0.15 7.96 10.33
CA ALA A 95 1.31 8.60 10.93
C ALA A 95 1.86 9.71 10.01
N SER A 96 2.15 10.88 10.57
CA SER A 96 2.70 12.02 9.83
C SER A 96 4.06 11.75 9.15
N SER A 97 4.76 10.70 9.57
CA SER A 97 5.99 10.22 8.93
C SER A 97 5.77 9.19 7.83
N ALA A 98 4.52 8.81 7.53
CA ALA A 98 4.23 7.90 6.44
C ALA A 98 4.59 8.51 5.08
N ILE A 99 5.39 7.78 4.31
CA ILE A 99 5.86 8.18 2.98
C ILE A 99 5.45 7.20 1.89
N ILE A 100 5.10 5.96 2.26
CA ILE A 100 4.75 4.89 1.30
C ILE A 100 3.52 4.16 1.82
N ILE A 101 2.64 3.81 0.91
CA ILE A 101 1.51 2.91 1.16
C ILE A 101 1.68 1.66 0.31
N GLU A 102 1.50 0.50 0.95
CA GLU A 102 1.25 -0.78 0.29
C GLU A 102 -0.25 -1.10 0.40
N VAL A 103 -0.85 -1.45 -0.73
CA VAL A 103 -2.21 -1.97 -0.81
C VAL A 103 -2.14 -3.42 -1.27
N MET A 104 -2.82 -4.29 -0.53
CA MET A 104 -3.05 -5.69 -0.88
C MET A 104 -4.55 -5.86 -1.15
N ALA A 105 -4.93 -6.12 -2.39
CA ALA A 105 -6.33 -6.18 -2.80
C ALA A 105 -6.56 -7.11 -3.99
N THR A 106 -7.77 -7.66 -4.11
CA THR A 106 -8.22 -8.31 -5.35
C THR A 106 -8.93 -7.33 -6.29
N GLY A 107 -9.80 -6.49 -5.72
CA GLY A 107 -10.67 -5.58 -6.46
C GLY A 107 -10.26 -4.11 -6.35
N GLY A 108 -11.18 -3.23 -6.73
CA GLY A 108 -11.00 -1.78 -6.69
C GLY A 108 -10.93 -1.19 -5.28
N TRP A 109 -10.18 -0.11 -5.15
CA TRP A 109 -10.01 0.66 -3.91
C TRP A 109 -9.78 2.15 -4.21
N GLU A 110 -10.09 2.99 -3.22
CA GLU A 110 -9.86 4.43 -3.22
C GLU A 110 -9.37 4.87 -1.83
N ILE A 111 -8.38 5.77 -1.80
CA ILE A 111 -7.82 6.35 -0.59
C ILE A 111 -7.78 7.87 -0.77
N THR A 112 -8.44 8.59 0.14
CA THR A 112 -8.44 10.05 0.20
C THR A 112 -7.73 10.51 1.47
N PHE A 113 -6.63 11.25 1.31
CA PHE A 113 -5.89 11.90 2.39
C PHE A 113 -6.43 13.31 2.64
N GLU A 114 -6.80 13.59 3.89
CA GLU A 114 -7.38 14.85 4.37
C GLU A 114 -6.33 15.81 4.94
#